data_AF-A0A1G8M061-F1
#
_entry.id   AF-A0A1G8M061-F1
#
_cell.length_a   1.000
_cell.length_b   1.000
_cell.length_c   1.000
_cell.angle_alpha   90.00
_cell.angle_beta   90.00
_cell.angle_gamma   90.00
#
_symmetry.space_group_name_H-M   'P 1'
#
loop_
_entity.id
_entity.type
_entity.pdbx_description
1 polymer ?
#
loop_
_entity_poly.entity_id
_entity_poly.type
_entity_poly.pdbx_seq_one_letter_code
_entity_poly.pdbx_strand_id
1 'polypeptide(L)' 'MCDDESIWAKDRAMNSIYFSIRDNVEPELRKRILGVQRIWLTDRNHCGANKECLNSVYDQRLQELKTIVIQ' A
#
# COMPACT_ATOMS: atom_id res chain seq x y z
N MET A 1 -0.06 15.28 -2.72
CA MET A 1 -0.90 14.05 -2.82
C MET A 1 -2.37 14.39 -2.80
N CYS A 2 -2.84 15.27 -1.91
CA CYS A 2 -4.24 15.70 -1.88
C CYS A 2 -4.71 16.45 -3.13
N ASP A 3 -3.78 17.00 -3.91
CA ASP A 3 -4.09 17.76 -5.14
C ASP A 3 -4.24 16.86 -6.39
N ASP A 4 -4.06 15.55 -6.24
CA ASP A 4 -4.26 14.57 -7.31
C ASP A 4 -5.24 13.51 -6.82
N GLU A 5 -6.49 13.63 -7.27
CA GLU A 5 -7.60 12.77 -6.84
C GLU A 5 -7.30 11.28 -7.09
N SER A 6 -6.60 10.97 -8.18
CA SER A 6 -6.27 9.58 -8.54
C SER A 6 -5.30 8.96 -7.55
N ILE A 7 -4.24 9.69 -7.19
CA ILE A 7 -3.23 9.23 -6.21
C ILE A 7 -3.84 9.19 -4.81
N TRP A 8 -4.68 10.16 -4.46
CA TRP A 8 -5.37 10.21 -3.18
C TRP A 8 -6.32 9.01 -2.97
N ALA A 9 -7.10 8.65 -3.99
CA ALA A 9 -8.00 7.51 -3.92
C ALA A 9 -7.22 6.19 -3.70
N LYS A 10 -6.09 6.04 -4.39
CA LYS A 10 -5.18 4.89 -4.24
C LYS A 10 -4.56 4.83 -2.84
N ASP A 11 -4.14 5.96 -2.27
CA ASP A 11 -3.61 6.02 -0.91
C ASP A 11 -4.65 5.60 0.14
N ARG A 12 -5.89 6.10 0.01
CA ARG A 12 -6.98 5.69 0.91
C ARG A 12 -7.30 4.21 0.81
N ALA A 13 -7.42 3.69 -0.41
CA ALA A 13 -7.68 2.27 -0.63
C ALA A 13 -6.58 1.39 -0.03
N MET A 14 -5.31 1.72 -0.29
CA MET A 14 -4.16 0.97 0.23
C MET A 14 -4.14 0.97 1.75
N ASN A 15 -4.33 2.14 2.38
CA ASN A 15 -4.38 2.24 3.84
C ASN A 15 -5.51 1.39 4.43
N SER A 16 -6.72 1.46 3.87
CA SER A 16 -7.86 0.67 4.33
C SER A 16 -7.59 -0.83 4.27
N ILE A 17 -7.06 -1.31 3.14
CA ILE A 17 -6.76 -2.74 2.95
C ILE A 17 -5.65 -3.20 3.91
N TYR A 18 -4.58 -2.41 4.02
CA TYR A 18 -3.48 -2.71 4.93
C TYR A 18 -3.95 -2.85 6.38
N PHE A 19 -4.76 -1.91 6.88
CA PHE A 19 -5.30 -1.99 8.24
C PHE A 19 -6.20 -3.22 8.42
N SER A 20 -7.07 -3.50 7.44
CA SER A 20 -7.91 -4.70 7.46
C SER A 20 -7.08 -5.99 7.57
N ILE A 21 -6.02 -6.14 6.77
CA ILE A 21 -5.18 -7.34 6.81
C ILE A 21 -4.41 -7.41 8.13
N ARG A 22 -3.74 -6.32 8.52
CA ARG A 22 -2.89 -6.27 9.73
C ARG A 22 -3.68 -6.53 11.02
N ASP A 23 -4.94 -6.12 11.06
CA ASP A 23 -5.77 -6.20 12.25
C ASP A 23 -6.48 -7.55 12.42
N ASN A 24 -6.47 -8.40 11.39
CA ASN A 24 -7.14 -9.71 11.38
C ASN A 24 -6.17 -10.91 11.24
N VAL A 25 -4.92 -10.76 11.69
CA VAL A 25 -3.90 -11.83 11.61
C VAL A 25 -3.19 -12.04 12.95
N GLU A 26 -2.62 -13.23 13.11
CA GLU A 26 -1.81 -13.59 14.28
C GLU A 26 -0.60 -12.66 14.46
N PRO A 27 -0.12 -12.44 15.71
CA PRO A 27 0.93 -11.46 16.02
C PRO A 27 2.23 -11.60 15.21
N GLU A 28 2.68 -12.84 14.95
CA GLU A 28 3.89 -13.08 14.16
C GLU A 28 3.71 -12.71 12.69
N LEU A 29 2.53 -12.98 12.12
CA LEU A 29 2.21 -12.57 10.75
C LEU A 29 2.04 -11.04 10.66
N ARG A 30 1.45 -10.41 11.68
CA ARG A 30 1.37 -8.95 11.81
C ARG A 30 2.75 -8.30 11.72
N LYS A 31 3.77 -8.85 12.40
CA LYS A 31 5.16 -8.33 12.33
C LYS A 31 5.72 -8.40 10.91
N ARG A 32 5.46 -9.49 10.18
CA ARG A 32 5.88 -9.64 8.77
C ARG A 32 5.20 -8.62 7.86
N ILE A 33 3.88 -8.44 8.00
CA ILE A 33 3.11 -7.44 7.25
C ILE A 33 3.63 -6.02 7.51
N LEU A 34 3.94 -5.68 8.76
CA LEU A 34 4.57 -4.40 9.12
C LEU A 34 5.90 -4.19 8.41
N GLY A 35 6.74 -5.22 8.34
CA GLY A 35 8.03 -5.18 7.64
C GLY A 35 7.86 -4.92 6.15
N VAL A 36 7.00 -5.69 5.48
CA VAL A 36 6.71 -5.52 4.04
C VAL A 36 6.12 -4.14 3.76
N GLN A 37 5.22 -3.64 4.61
CA GLN A 37 4.64 -2.30 4.44
C GLN A 37 5.68 -1.18 4.54
N ARG A 38 6.66 -1.31 5.45
CA ARG A 38 7.75 -0.33 5.58
C ARG A 38 8.64 -0.29 4.34
N ILE A 39 8.95 -1.45 3.76
CA ILE A 39 9.72 -1.54 2.51
C ILE A 39 8.95 -0.82 1.39
N TRP A 40 7.67 -1.15 1.23
CA TRP A 40 6.83 -0.49 0.21
C TRP A 40 6.73 1.02 0.40
N LEU A 41 6.62 1.51 1.66
CA LEU A 41 6.63 2.94 1.95
C LEU A 41 7.94 3.62 1.53
N THR A 42 9.08 2.94 1.69
CA THR A 42 10.38 3.42 1.20
C THR A 42 10.36 3.55 -0.32
N ASP A 43 9.88 2.53 -1.04
CA ASP A 43 9.79 2.55 -2.51
C ASP A 43 8.88 3.67 -3.01
N ARG A 44 7.71 3.85 -2.37
CA ARG A 44 6.80 4.96 -2.65
C ARG A 44 7.48 6.31 -2.42
N ASN A 45 8.22 6.45 -1.31
CA ASN A 45 8.89 7.70 -0.97
C ASN A 45 10.01 8.06 -1.96
N HIS A 46 10.68 7.08 -2.57
CA HIS A 46 11.67 7.33 -3.62
C HIS A 46 11.07 8.01 -4.87
N CYS A 47 9.76 7.90 -5.12
CA CYS A 47 9.11 8.61 -6.21
C CYS A 47 9.06 10.15 -6.01
N GLY A 48 9.16 10.65 -4.78
CA GLY A 48 8.99 12.07 -4.48
C GLY A 48 7.67 12.63 -5.03
N ALA A 49 7.76 13.68 -5.86
CA ALA A 49 6.61 14.30 -6.51
C ALA A 49 6.28 13.72 -7.91
N ASN A 50 7.01 12.70 -8.38
CA ASN A 50 6.76 12.10 -9.69
C ASN A 50 5.45 11.32 -9.69
N LYS A 51 4.44 11.86 -10.38
CA LYS A 51 3.09 11.29 -10.44
C LYS A 51 3.03 9.94 -11.15
N GLU A 52 3.79 9.75 -12.22
CA GLU A 52 3.81 8.47 -12.95
C GLU A 52 4.41 7.37 -12.09
N CYS A 53 5.51 7.67 -11.40
CA CYS A 53 6.13 6.76 -10.43
C CYS A 53 5.16 6.41 -9.30
N LEU A 54 4.53 7.41 -8.67
CA LEU A 54 3.54 7.19 -7.62
C LEU A 54 2.40 6.29 -8.10
N ASN A 55 1.83 6.59 -9.27
CA ASN A 55 0.77 5.77 -9.85
C ASN A 55 1.20 4.31 -10.03
N SER A 56 2.36 4.08 -10.63
CA SER A 56 2.92 2.74 -10.84
C SER A 56 3.09 1.97 -9.53
N VAL A 57 3.71 2.58 -8.52
CA VAL A 57 3.96 1.95 -7.21
C VAL A 57 2.66 1.65 -6.46
N TYR A 58 1.65 2.52 -6.56
CA TYR A 58 0.33 2.25 -5.97
C TYR A 58 -0.40 1.13 -6.71
N ASP A 59 -0.39 1.13 -8.05
CA ASP A 59 -1.09 0.12 -8.85
C ASP A 59 -0.50 -1.27 -8.64
N GLN A 60 0.83 -1.39 -8.64
CA GLN A 60 1.51 -2.63 -8.30
C GLN A 60 1.08 -3.12 -6.91
N ARG A 61 1.10 -2.25 -5.90
CA ARG A 61 0.77 -2.63 -4.54
C ARG A 61 -0.69 -3.04 -4.36
N LEU A 62 -1.61 -2.31 -4.96
CA LEU A 62 -3.03 -2.65 -4.91
C LEU A 62 -3.28 -4.00 -5.61
N GLN A 63 -2.53 -4.32 -6.67
CA GLN A 63 -2.60 -5.62 -7.30
C GLN A 63 -2.08 -6.75 -6.38
N GLU A 64 -0.95 -6.54 -5.71
CA GLU A 64 -0.42 -7.48 -4.70
C GLU A 64 -1.39 -7.69 -3.52
N LEU A 65 -2.06 -6.64 -3.07
CA LEU A 65 -3.01 -6.76 -1.96
C LEU A 65 -4.30 -7.48 -2.38
N LYS A 66 -4.77 -7.28 -3.61
CA LYS A 66 -5.95 -8.01 -4.14
C LYS A 66 -5.73 -9.52 -4.14
N THR A 67 -4.53 -10.00 -4.49
CA THR A 67 -4.26 -11.44 -4.50
C THR A 67 -4.24 -12.05 -3.10
N ILE A 68 -3.99 -11.25 -2.06
CA ILE A 68 -4.03 -11.67 -0.66
C ILE A 68 -5.46 -11.69 -0.11
N VAL A 69 -6.28 -10.70 -0.47
CA VAL A 69 -7.65 -10.54 0.09
C VAL A 69 -8.67 -11.48 -0.55
N ILE A 70 -8.43 -11.97 -1.77
CA ILE A 70 -9.36 -12.85 -2.50
C ILE A 70 -9.15 -14.35 -2.15
N GLN A 71 -8.12 -14.68 -1.36
CA GLN A 71 -7.88 -16.05 -0.86
C GLN A 71 -8.61 -16.29 0.46
#